data_AF-A0A5K7Z2F3-F1
#
_entry.id   AF-A0A5K7Z2F3-F1
#
_cell.length_a   1.000
_cell.length_b   1.000
_cell.length_c   1.000
_cell.angle_alpha   90.00
_cell.angle_beta   90.00
_cell.angle_gamma   90.00
#
_symmetry.space_group_name_H-M   'P 1'
#
loop_
_entity.id
_entity.type
_entity.pdbx_description
1 polymer ?
#
loop_
_entity_poly.entity_id
_entity_poly.type
_entity_poly.pdbx_seq_one_letter_code
_entity_poly.pdbx_strand_id
1 'polypeptide(L)'
;MRKAIAVMITLTIVLIAIPIWAIDNATMLRAKYETALSNEIAVCQKKSKLFSARSPAYWSRGSRETYKTLFLKKYRNQLIDGMMASQLEAKKYKVHQYLDRQFNNNFTVK
;
A
#
# COMPACT_ATOMS: atom_id res chain seq x y z
N MET A 1 45.33 30.49 13.77
CA MET A 1 44.62 29.20 14.02
C MET A 1 43.26 29.34 14.74
N ARG A 2 42.68 30.55 14.92
CA ARG A 2 41.39 30.73 15.62
C ARG A 2 40.16 30.86 14.70
N LYS A 3 40.37 31.10 13.40
CA LYS A 3 39.28 31.28 12.41
C LYS A 3 38.77 29.97 11.78
N ALA A 4 39.55 28.89 11.86
CA ALA A 4 39.17 27.60 11.27
C ALA A 4 38.16 26.81 12.11
N ILE A 5 38.10 27.06 13.42
CA ILE A 5 37.22 26.32 14.34
C ILE A 5 35.77 26.81 14.21
N ALA A 6 35.56 28.11 13.94
CA ALA A 6 34.20 28.67 13.80
C ALA A 6 33.47 28.18 12.53
N VAL A 7 34.19 27.87 11.46
CA VAL A 7 33.61 27.43 10.18
C VAL A 7 33.20 25.95 10.20
N MET A 8 33.87 25.13 11.01
CA MET A 8 33.52 23.70 11.16
C MET A 8 32.23 23.49 11.95
N ILE A 9 31.89 24.38 12.89
CA ILE A 9 30.69 24.24 13.74
C ILE A 9 29.42 24.65 12.99
N THR A 10 29.50 25.61 12.07
CA THR A 10 28.33 26.06 11.28
C THR A 10 27.91 25.07 10.19
N LEU A 11 28.82 24.21 9.72
CA LEU A 11 28.50 23.22 8.68
C LEU A 11 27.74 22.00 9.24
N THR A 12 27.87 21.69 10.53
CA THR A 12 27.19 20.54 11.17
C THR A 12 25.73 20.79 11.52
N ILE A 13 25.28 22.04 11.61
CA ILE A 13 23.88 22.37 11.98
C ILE A 13 22.93 22.27 10.77
N VAL A 14 23.45 22.29 9.54
CA VAL A 14 22.65 22.26 8.32
C VAL A 14 22.11 20.86 7.99
N LEU A 15 22.63 19.78 8.60
CA LEU A 15 22.19 18.42 8.31
C LEU A 15 20.96 17.92 9.09
N ILE A 16 20.46 18.67 10.09
CA ILE A 16 19.32 18.24 10.92
C ILE A 16 17.99 18.87 10.43
N ALA A 17 18.03 19.79 9.48
CA ALA A 17 16.84 20.37 8.85
C ALA A 17 16.26 19.45 7.76
N ILE A 18 16.03 18.17 8.07
CA ILE A 18 15.12 17.37 7.26
C ILE A 18 13.71 17.92 7.57
N PRO A 19 12.97 18.41 6.56
CA PRO A 19 11.77 19.17 6.81
C PRO A 19 10.73 18.28 7.48
N ILE A 20 10.28 18.69 8.67
CA ILE A 20 9.17 18.08 9.42
C ILE A 20 7.93 17.90 8.52
N TRP A 21 7.80 18.72 7.47
CA TRP A 21 6.74 18.67 6.46
C TRP A 21 6.73 17.38 5.61
N ALA A 22 7.86 16.69 5.48
CA ALA A 22 7.92 15.40 4.78
C ALA A 22 7.21 14.29 5.58
N ILE A 23 7.18 14.40 6.91
CA ILE A 23 6.56 13.40 7.81
C ILE A 23 5.03 13.47 7.67
N ASP A 24 4.45 14.67 7.67
CA ASP A 24 2.99 14.87 7.53
C ASP A 24 2.45 14.39 6.17
N ASN A 25 3.24 14.57 5.11
CA ASN A 25 2.85 14.07 3.78
C ASN A 25 2.88 12.53 3.70
N ALA A 26 3.88 11.90 4.34
CA ALA A 26 4.01 10.45 4.36
C ALA A 26 2.88 9.78 5.18
N THR A 27 2.53 10.34 6.33
CA THR A 27 1.43 9.82 7.17
C THR A 27 0.08 9.97 6.47
N MET A 28 -0.18 11.13 5.84
CA MET A 28 -1.39 11.35 5.06
C MET A 28 -1.51 10.40 3.86
N LEU A 29 -0.39 10.17 3.14
CA LEU A 29 -0.35 9.24 2.02
C LEU A 29 -0.62 7.81 2.47
N ARG A 30 -0.02 7.39 3.59
CA ARG A 30 -0.27 6.08 4.20
C ARG A 30 -1.75 5.89 4.55
N ALA A 31 -2.38 6.88 5.17
CA ALA A 31 -3.82 6.85 5.49
C ALA A 31 -4.69 6.71 4.24
N LYS A 32 -4.31 7.36 3.12
CA LYS A 32 -5.00 7.20 1.83
C LYS A 32 -4.89 5.76 1.31
N TYR A 33 -3.72 5.13 1.41
CA TYR A 33 -3.56 3.72 1.03
C TYR A 33 -4.33 2.76 1.93
N GLU A 34 -4.32 3.01 3.24
CA GLU A 34 -5.10 2.21 4.19
C GLU A 34 -6.60 2.27 3.88
N THR A 35 -7.10 3.46 3.54
CA THR A 35 -8.49 3.66 3.12
C THR A 35 -8.77 2.93 1.81
N ALA A 36 -7.90 3.07 0.80
CA ALA A 36 -8.05 2.42 -0.49
C ALA A 36 -8.03 0.88 -0.36
N LEU A 37 -7.15 0.33 0.47
CA LEU A 37 -7.07 -1.10 0.74
C LEU A 37 -8.31 -1.60 1.49
N SER A 38 -8.79 -0.88 2.50
CA SER A 38 -10.03 -1.22 3.21
C SER A 38 -11.24 -1.23 2.26
N ASN A 39 -11.31 -0.26 1.35
CA ASN A 39 -12.35 -0.23 0.31
C ASN A 39 -12.26 -1.42 -0.64
N GLU A 40 -11.06 -1.79 -1.08
CA GLU A 40 -10.85 -2.97 -1.93
C GLU A 40 -11.27 -4.25 -1.22
N ILE A 41 -10.89 -4.42 0.07
CA ILE A 41 -11.32 -5.54 0.91
C ILE A 41 -12.85 -5.62 0.98
N ALA A 42 -13.53 -4.49 1.22
CA ALA A 42 -14.99 -4.45 1.28
C ALA A 42 -15.64 -4.86 -0.06
N VAL A 43 -15.07 -4.43 -1.18
CA VAL A 43 -15.53 -4.82 -2.53
C VAL A 43 -15.33 -6.32 -2.74
N CYS A 44 -14.17 -6.88 -2.40
CA CYS A 44 -13.89 -8.31 -2.50
C CYS A 44 -14.84 -9.13 -1.61
N GLN A 45 -15.09 -8.69 -0.37
CA GLN A 45 -16.05 -9.32 0.54
C GLN A 45 -17.50 -9.26 0.04
N LYS A 46 -17.89 -8.19 -0.66
CA LYS A 46 -19.21 -8.14 -1.29
C LYS A 46 -19.31 -9.17 -2.42
N LYS A 47 -18.25 -9.32 -3.22
CA LYS A 47 -18.19 -10.27 -4.34
C LYS A 47 -18.00 -11.72 -3.90
N SER A 48 -17.40 -11.99 -2.73
CA SER A 48 -17.26 -13.34 -2.20
C SER A 48 -18.62 -14.00 -1.93
N LYS A 49 -19.69 -13.19 -1.74
CA LYS A 49 -21.08 -13.69 -1.68
C LYS A 49 -21.51 -14.43 -2.94
N LEU A 50 -20.83 -14.24 -4.09
CA LEU A 50 -21.07 -15.01 -5.31
C LEU A 50 -20.67 -16.49 -5.15
N PHE A 51 -19.91 -16.85 -4.12
CA PHE A 51 -19.55 -18.23 -3.82
C PHE A 51 -20.76 -19.12 -3.54
N SER A 52 -21.86 -18.57 -3.02
CA SER A 52 -23.09 -19.33 -2.79
C SER A 52 -23.96 -19.50 -4.05
N ALA A 53 -23.56 -18.92 -5.18
CA ALA A 53 -24.30 -19.04 -6.43
C ALA A 53 -24.14 -20.43 -7.05
N ARG A 54 -25.21 -20.93 -7.69
CA ARG A 54 -25.22 -22.26 -8.34
C ARG A 54 -24.40 -22.37 -9.63
N SER A 55 -23.98 -21.24 -10.21
CA SER A 55 -23.20 -21.25 -11.45
C SER A 55 -21.71 -21.46 -11.15
N PRO A 56 -21.02 -22.40 -11.83
CA PRO A 56 -19.58 -22.60 -11.68
C PRO A 56 -18.76 -21.32 -11.95
N ALA A 57 -19.21 -20.48 -12.88
CA ALA A 57 -18.54 -19.22 -13.20
C ALA A 57 -18.61 -18.22 -12.03
N TYR A 58 -19.76 -18.13 -11.36
CA TYR A 58 -19.91 -17.28 -10.17
C TYR A 58 -19.18 -17.86 -8.97
N TRP A 59 -19.18 -19.18 -8.82
CA TRP A 59 -18.45 -19.87 -7.76
C TRP A 59 -16.93 -19.63 -7.86
N SER A 60 -16.35 -19.78 -9.06
CA SER A 60 -14.93 -19.52 -9.30
C SER A 60 -14.57 -18.05 -9.01
N ARG A 61 -15.41 -17.11 -9.46
CA ARG A 61 -15.25 -15.68 -9.14
C ARG A 61 -15.33 -15.42 -7.62
N GLY A 62 -16.32 -15.99 -6.94
CA GLY A 62 -16.49 -15.85 -5.49
C GLY A 62 -15.30 -16.42 -4.71
N SER A 63 -14.77 -17.57 -5.16
CA SER A 63 -13.57 -18.20 -4.60
C SER A 63 -12.35 -17.30 -4.73
N ARG A 64 -12.09 -16.79 -5.95
CA ARG A 64 -10.98 -15.84 -6.20
C ARG A 64 -11.06 -14.62 -5.29
N GLU A 65 -12.23 -13.99 -5.18
CA GLU A 65 -12.42 -12.80 -4.35
C GLU A 65 -12.30 -13.12 -2.84
N THR A 66 -12.63 -14.33 -2.42
CA THR A 66 -12.42 -14.82 -1.04
C THR A 66 -10.92 -14.94 -0.73
N TYR A 67 -10.16 -15.60 -1.61
CA TYR A 67 -8.71 -15.70 -1.48
C TYR A 67 -8.03 -14.33 -1.53
N LYS A 68 -8.48 -13.44 -2.43
CA LYS A 68 -7.99 -12.06 -2.51
C LYS A 68 -8.26 -11.31 -1.21
N THR A 69 -9.45 -11.44 -0.62
CA THR A 69 -9.77 -10.85 0.69
C THR A 69 -8.79 -11.32 1.78
N LEU A 70 -8.53 -12.63 1.86
CA LEU A 70 -7.61 -13.20 2.83
C LEU A 70 -6.17 -12.70 2.61
N PHE A 71 -5.72 -12.65 1.36
CA PHE A 71 -4.41 -12.11 0.98
C PHE A 71 -4.26 -10.65 1.41
N LEU A 72 -5.22 -9.79 1.04
CA LEU A 72 -5.17 -8.36 1.34
C LEU A 72 -5.20 -8.08 2.85
N LYS A 73 -5.92 -8.89 3.63
CA LYS A 73 -5.92 -8.80 5.10
C LYS A 73 -4.59 -9.26 5.69
N LYS A 74 -4.08 -10.41 5.25
CA LYS A 74 -2.84 -11.01 5.76
C LYS A 74 -1.62 -10.13 5.50
N TYR A 75 -1.51 -9.57 4.30
CA TYR A 75 -0.34 -8.80 3.86
C TYR A 75 -0.58 -7.29 3.84
N ARG A 76 -1.58 -6.80 4.60
CA ARG A 76 -2.00 -5.39 4.62
C ARG A 76 -0.82 -4.43 4.75
N ASN A 77 0.01 -4.61 5.78
CA ASN A 77 1.13 -3.71 6.05
C ASN A 77 2.17 -3.76 4.93
N GLN A 78 2.54 -4.97 4.47
CA GLN A 78 3.50 -5.15 3.38
C GLN A 78 3.04 -4.51 2.07
N LEU A 79 1.74 -4.58 1.77
CA LEU A 79 1.17 -3.95 0.58
C LEU A 79 1.21 -2.42 0.69
N ILE A 80 0.94 -1.86 1.87
CA ILE A 80 1.04 -0.42 2.11
C ILE A 80 2.49 0.04 1.99
N ASP A 81 3.41 -0.67 2.64
CA ASP A 81 4.83 -0.36 2.60
C ASP A 81 5.37 -0.47 1.15
N GLY A 82 4.89 -1.46 0.39
CA GLY A 82 5.20 -1.61 -1.03
C GLY A 82 4.67 -0.45 -1.90
N MET A 83 3.45 0.03 -1.64
CA MET A 83 2.89 1.20 -2.35
C MET A 83 3.62 2.51 -2.00
N MET A 84 4.03 2.66 -0.73
CA MET A 84 4.84 3.78 -0.26
C MET A 84 6.23 3.76 -0.92
N ALA A 85 6.90 2.60 -0.90
CA ALA A 85 8.24 2.42 -1.48
C ALA A 85 8.26 2.63 -3.00
N SER A 86 7.21 2.21 -3.70
CA SER A 86 7.08 2.45 -5.15
C SER A 86 6.62 3.87 -5.49
N GLN A 87 6.42 4.74 -4.50
CA GLN A 87 5.84 6.09 -4.65
C GLN A 87 4.59 6.06 -5.55
N LEU A 88 3.70 5.09 -5.31
CA LEU A 88 2.51 4.94 -6.12
C LEU A 88 1.69 6.24 -6.04
N GLU A 89 0.97 6.60 -7.10
CA GLU A 89 -0.04 7.65 -6.93
C GLU A 89 -1.25 7.03 -6.23
N ALA A 90 -1.76 7.67 -5.19
CA ALA A 90 -2.96 7.26 -4.45
C ALA A 90 -4.28 7.42 -5.24
N LYS A 91 -4.25 7.16 -6.56
CA LYS A 91 -5.42 7.07 -7.43
C LYS A 91 -6.02 5.67 -7.32
N LYS A 92 -7.34 5.60 -7.16
CA LYS A 92 -8.09 4.34 -6.97
C LYS A 92 -7.70 3.23 -7.96
N TYR A 93 -7.65 3.55 -9.26
CA TYR A 93 -7.33 2.54 -10.29
C TYR A 93 -5.89 2.03 -10.21
N LYS A 94 -4.93 2.88 -9.82
CA LYS A 94 -3.52 2.49 -9.66
C LYS A 94 -3.34 1.58 -8.46
N VAL A 95 -3.97 1.92 -7.33
CA VAL A 95 -3.99 1.06 -6.14
C VAL A 95 -4.63 -0.29 -6.48
N HIS A 96 -5.79 -0.29 -7.14
CA HIS A 96 -6.45 -1.53 -7.56
C HIS A 96 -5.55 -2.41 -8.44
N GLN A 97 -4.94 -1.83 -9.48
CA GLN A 97 -4.01 -2.55 -10.36
C GLN A 97 -2.79 -3.10 -9.63
N TYR A 98 -2.23 -2.32 -8.69
CA TYR A 98 -1.12 -2.77 -7.86
C TYR A 98 -1.52 -3.98 -7.02
N LEU A 99 -2.65 -3.90 -6.31
CA LEU A 99 -3.15 -4.97 -5.44
C LEU A 99 -3.49 -6.24 -6.24
N ASP A 100 -4.11 -6.10 -7.41
CA ASP A 100 -4.39 -7.25 -8.28
C ASP A 100 -3.11 -7.88 -8.81
N ARG A 101 -2.11 -7.07 -9.18
CA ARG A 101 -0.80 -7.59 -9.60
C ARG A 101 -0.13 -8.37 -8.48
N GLN A 102 -0.10 -7.81 -7.26
CA GLN A 102 0.48 -8.50 -6.11
C GLN A 102 -0.26 -9.80 -5.80
N PHE A 103 -1.59 -9.79 -5.82
CA PHE A 103 -2.39 -10.99 -5.62
C PHE A 103 -2.08 -12.04 -6.69
N ASN A 104 -2.16 -11.68 -7.97
CA ASN A 104 -1.94 -12.62 -9.07
C ASN A 104 -0.52 -13.22 -9.02
N ASN A 105 0.51 -12.43 -8.75
CA ASN A 105 1.88 -12.92 -8.62
C ASN A 105 2.06 -13.94 -7.48
N ASN A 106 1.25 -13.85 -6.42
CA ASN A 106 1.28 -14.76 -5.28
C ASN A 106 0.30 -15.94 -5.41
N PHE A 107 -0.67 -15.87 -6.32
CA PHE A 107 -1.74 -16.85 -6.50
C PHE A 107 -1.73 -17.57 -7.85
N THR A 108 -0.84 -17.24 -8.79
CA THR A 108 -0.51 -18.16 -9.89
C THR A 108 0.19 -19.38 -9.31
N VAL A 109 -0.63 -20.39 -8.99
CA VAL A 109 -0.18 -21.77 -8.88
C VAL A 109 0.49 -22.10 -10.22
N LYS A 110 1.82 -22.27 -10.19
CA LYS A 110 2.54 -22.98 -11.24
C LYS A 110 2.18 -24.46 -11.18
#